data_AF-A0A850PP49-F1
#
_entry.id   AF-A0A850PP49-F1
#
_cell.length_a   1.000
_cell.length_b   1.000
_cell.length_c   1.000
_cell.angle_alpha   90.00
_cell.angle_beta   90.00
_cell.angle_gamma   90.00
#
_symmetry.space_group_name_H-M   'P 1'
#
loop_
_entity.id
_entity.type
_entity.pdbx_description
1 polymer ?
#
loop_
_entity_poly.entity_id
_entity_poly.type
_entity_poly.pdbx_seq_one_letter_code
_entity_poly.pdbx_strand_id
1 'polypeptide(L)'
;MIVRGQFHEIGCAVREDASTPAGAFLDALRTGAWDAPDAAAPSDEQISDYHWFLNAIRYWANTGEPVYRGAVNALEDGVWEFRHGDKRLTFYDTDGKGGYTPKLPIRSHAASEAPKSQYWHIPYFDQLIRLGHAFTKVSQKTLARDLLESRDIRKEDLAHDQPIRPDLDR
;
A
#
# COMPACT_ATOMS: atom_id res chain seq x y z
N MET A 1 9.87 0.41 -9.08
CA MET A 1 10.02 1.44 -8.03
C MET A 1 9.22 2.68 -8.44
N ILE A 2 8.36 3.21 -7.56
CA ILE A 2 7.50 4.38 -7.82
C ILE A 2 8.14 5.66 -7.26
N VAL A 3 8.56 5.61 -6.00
CA VAL A 3 9.17 6.75 -5.29
C VAL A 3 10.33 6.24 -4.42
N ARG A 4 11.41 7.02 -4.38
CA ARG A 4 12.47 6.89 -3.36
C ARG A 4 12.48 8.17 -2.54
N GLY A 5 12.21 8.07 -1.25
CA GLY A 5 12.24 9.19 -0.32
C GLY A 5 13.25 8.99 0.81
N GLN A 6 13.28 9.93 1.76
CA GLN A 6 14.20 9.90 2.89
C GLN A 6 13.97 8.72 3.85
N PHE A 7 12.72 8.29 4.05
CA PHE A 7 12.36 7.23 5.00
C PHE A 7 12.05 5.91 4.30
N HIS A 8 11.38 5.97 3.15
CA HIS A 8 10.95 4.76 2.44
C HIS A 8 11.26 4.78 0.94
N GLU A 9 11.55 3.60 0.42
CA GLU A 9 11.50 3.27 -1.01
C GLU A 9 10.21 2.52 -1.27
N ILE A 10 9.37 3.08 -2.15
CA ILE A 10 8.02 2.58 -2.40
C ILE A 10 7.94 2.00 -3.82
N GLY A 11 7.55 0.73 -3.92
CA GLY A 11 7.31 0.01 -5.16
C GLY A 11 5.91 -0.61 -5.20
N CYS A 12 5.50 -1.13 -6.36
CA CYS A 12 4.35 -2.01 -6.42
C CYS A 12 4.73 -3.39 -5.90
N ALA A 13 3.77 -4.05 -5.25
CA ALA A 13 3.77 -5.49 -5.07
C ALA A 13 3.58 -6.17 -6.44
N VAL A 14 4.23 -7.32 -6.62
CA VAL A 14 4.18 -8.13 -7.84
C VAL A 14 3.43 -9.42 -7.55
N ARG A 15 2.44 -9.72 -8.38
CA ARG A 15 1.71 -10.99 -8.34
C ARG A 15 2.50 -12.13 -8.95
N GLU A 16 2.06 -13.37 -8.74
CA GLU A 16 2.67 -14.55 -9.37
C GLU A 16 2.73 -14.43 -10.91
N ASP A 17 1.71 -13.84 -11.52
CA ASP A 17 1.62 -13.58 -12.97
C ASP A 17 2.41 -12.35 -13.45
N ALA A 18 3.26 -11.79 -12.58
CA ALA A 18 4.03 -10.56 -12.77
C ALA A 18 3.18 -9.27 -12.93
N SER A 19 1.86 -9.33 -12.74
CA SER A 19 1.03 -8.13 -12.71
C SER A 19 1.26 -7.32 -11.43
N THR A 20 0.94 -6.02 -11.49
CA THR A 20 1.06 -5.11 -10.35
C THR A 20 -0.25 -4.35 -10.13
N PRO A 21 -1.16 -4.83 -9.25
CA PRO A 21 -2.49 -4.25 -9.06
C PRO A 21 -2.47 -2.75 -8.71
N ALA A 22 -1.56 -2.32 -7.82
CA ALA A 22 -1.35 -0.91 -7.52
C ALA A 22 -0.94 -0.08 -8.74
N GLY A 23 -0.11 -0.64 -9.63
CA GLY A 23 0.30 0.01 -10.87
C GLY A 23 -0.88 0.22 -11.81
N ALA A 24 -1.66 -0.84 -12.04
CA ALA A 24 -2.86 -0.79 -12.87
C ALA A 24 -3.89 0.20 -12.32
N PHE A 25 -4.08 0.27 -11.01
CA PHE A 25 -4.93 1.26 -10.34
C PHE A 25 -4.46 2.70 -10.61
N LEU A 26 -3.18 2.99 -10.41
CA LEU A 26 -2.64 4.34 -10.63
C LEU A 26 -2.72 4.74 -12.10
N ASP A 27 -2.47 3.81 -13.03
CA ASP A 27 -2.62 4.06 -14.46
C ASP A 27 -4.09 4.31 -14.84
N ALA A 28 -5.03 3.56 -14.27
CA ALA A 28 -6.46 3.77 -14.50
C ALA A 28 -6.94 5.13 -13.97
N LEU A 29 -6.50 5.55 -12.78
CA LEU A 29 -6.82 6.88 -12.28
C LEU A 29 -6.23 7.99 -13.15
N ARG A 30 -5.00 7.80 -13.63
CA ARG A 30 -4.33 8.77 -14.51
C ARG A 30 -5.12 9.04 -15.80
N THR A 31 -5.86 8.05 -16.28
CA THR A 31 -6.73 8.18 -17.46
C THR A 31 -8.21 8.34 -17.12
N GLY A 32 -8.55 8.47 -15.84
CA GLY A 32 -9.92 8.59 -15.36
C GLY A 32 -10.84 7.40 -15.67
N ALA A 33 -10.27 6.19 -15.73
CA ALA A 33 -10.93 4.94 -16.14
C ALA A 33 -11.09 3.91 -15.02
N TRP A 34 -10.84 4.27 -13.76
CA TRP A 34 -10.98 3.37 -12.62
C TRP A 34 -12.45 3.00 -12.38
N ASP A 35 -12.76 1.71 -12.30
CA ASP A 35 -14.12 1.15 -12.18
C ASP A 35 -15.13 1.67 -13.23
N ALA A 36 -14.61 2.21 -14.34
CA ALA A 36 -15.41 2.71 -15.43
C ALA A 36 -15.73 1.58 -16.42
N PRO A 37 -16.97 1.47 -16.93
CA PRO A 37 -17.24 0.65 -18.11
C PRO A 37 -16.39 1.12 -19.29
N ASP A 38 -15.96 0.20 -20.17
CA ASP A 38 -15.06 0.50 -21.32
C ASP A 38 -15.53 1.67 -22.23
N ALA A 39 -16.83 1.97 -22.25
CA ALA A 39 -17.42 3.03 -23.06
C ALA A 39 -17.67 4.36 -22.32
N ALA A 40 -17.32 4.44 -21.02
CA ALA A 40 -17.52 5.66 -20.25
C ALA A 40 -16.46 6.72 -20.58
N ALA A 41 -16.86 7.99 -20.52
CA ALA A 41 -15.90 9.09 -20.65
C ALA A 41 -14.98 9.14 -19.42
N PRO A 42 -13.70 9.51 -19.58
CA PRO A 42 -12.79 9.75 -18.47
C PRO A 42 -13.36 10.71 -17.42
N SER A 43 -13.09 10.42 -16.14
CA SER A 43 -13.45 11.29 -15.03
C SER A 43 -12.29 12.19 -14.59
N ASP A 44 -12.46 13.51 -14.68
CA ASP A 44 -11.48 14.51 -14.20
C ASP A 44 -11.22 14.42 -12.68
N GLU A 45 -12.23 13.98 -11.92
CA GLU A 45 -12.09 13.72 -10.49
C GLU A 45 -11.07 12.61 -10.23
N GLN A 46 -11.12 11.52 -11.01
CA GLN A 46 -10.16 10.43 -10.88
C GLN A 46 -8.73 10.83 -11.28
N ILE A 47 -8.59 11.71 -12.27
CA ILE A 47 -7.28 12.28 -12.63
C ILE A 47 -6.73 13.14 -11.48
N SER A 48 -7.61 13.88 -10.80
CA SER A 48 -7.25 14.61 -9.58
C SER A 48 -6.86 13.66 -8.44
N ASP A 49 -7.58 12.55 -8.27
CA ASP A 49 -7.29 11.51 -7.29
C ASP A 49 -5.92 10.86 -7.54
N TYR A 50 -5.54 10.62 -8.81
CA TYR A 50 -4.20 10.15 -9.18
C TYR A 50 -3.11 11.06 -8.61
N HIS A 51 -3.25 12.37 -8.82
CA HIS A 51 -2.30 13.35 -8.29
C HIS A 51 -2.28 13.35 -6.76
N TRP A 52 -3.45 13.18 -6.12
CA TRP A 52 -3.51 13.04 -4.68
C TRP A 52 -2.76 11.81 -4.18
N PHE A 53 -2.98 10.63 -4.76
CA PHE A 53 -2.31 9.39 -4.35
C PHE A 53 -0.80 9.50 -4.55
N LEU A 54 -0.34 10.01 -5.68
CA LEU A 54 1.09 10.25 -5.89
C LEU A 54 1.68 11.20 -4.86
N ASN A 55 0.98 12.28 -4.52
CA ASN A 55 1.44 13.20 -3.49
C ASN A 55 1.48 12.53 -2.10
N ALA A 56 0.45 11.77 -1.73
CA ALA A 56 0.39 11.05 -0.46
C ALA A 56 1.51 10.01 -0.33
N ILE A 57 1.77 9.23 -1.39
CA ILE A 57 2.86 8.25 -1.46
C ILE A 57 4.22 8.94 -1.36
N ARG A 58 4.41 10.06 -2.08
CA ARG A 58 5.67 10.83 -2.02
C ARG A 58 5.90 11.45 -0.66
N TYR A 59 4.85 12.00 -0.04
CA TYR A 59 4.96 12.57 1.29
C TYR A 59 5.33 11.48 2.30
N TRP A 60 4.62 10.35 2.28
CA TRP A 60 4.91 9.19 3.12
C TRP A 60 6.37 8.74 2.96
N ALA A 61 6.84 8.57 1.72
CA ALA A 61 8.22 8.18 1.44
C ALA A 61 9.27 9.12 2.05
N ASN A 62 8.96 10.42 2.14
CA ASN A 62 9.89 11.44 2.60
C ASN A 62 9.78 11.80 4.08
N THR A 63 8.66 11.48 4.73
CA THR A 63 8.43 11.88 6.14
C THR A 63 8.19 10.70 7.07
N GLY A 64 7.84 9.52 6.55
CA GLY A 64 7.35 8.38 7.33
C GLY A 64 5.97 8.62 7.96
N GLU A 65 5.32 9.74 7.63
CA GLU A 65 4.05 10.16 8.22
C GLU A 65 3.01 10.42 7.11
N PRO A 66 1.71 10.31 7.40
CA PRO A 66 0.67 10.58 6.41
C PRO A 66 0.47 12.08 6.21
N VAL A 67 -0.07 12.46 5.04
CA VAL A 67 -0.34 13.86 4.68
C VAL A 67 -1.34 14.56 5.63
N TYR A 68 -2.24 13.80 6.23
CA TYR A 68 -3.14 14.25 7.28
C TYR A 68 -3.66 13.05 8.08
N ARG A 69 -4.26 13.33 9.24
CA ARG A 69 -4.88 12.31 10.10
C ARG A 69 -6.02 11.61 9.36
N GLY A 70 -5.86 10.31 9.12
CA GLY A 70 -6.86 9.47 8.44
C GLY A 70 -6.63 9.30 6.94
N ALA A 71 -5.56 9.90 6.37
CA ALA A 71 -5.11 9.58 5.02
C ALA A 71 -4.58 8.14 4.91
N VAL A 72 -4.20 7.55 6.04
CA VAL A 72 -3.90 6.11 6.16
C VAL A 72 -4.75 5.47 7.23
N ASN A 73 -5.00 4.17 7.09
CA ASN A 73 -5.67 3.36 8.09
C ASN A 73 -5.10 1.95 8.11
N ALA A 74 -5.13 1.30 9.27
CA ALA A 74 -4.74 -0.09 9.36
C ALA A 74 -5.90 -1.02 8.99
N LEU A 75 -5.54 -2.10 8.32
CA LEU A 75 -6.36 -3.27 8.06
C LEU A 75 -5.85 -4.44 8.92
N GLU A 76 -6.18 -5.66 8.51
CA GLU A 76 -5.79 -6.89 9.20
C GLU A 76 -4.37 -7.32 8.83
N ASP A 77 -3.75 -8.13 9.69
CA ASP A 77 -2.45 -8.76 9.47
C ASP A 77 -1.31 -7.81 9.07
N GLY A 78 -1.31 -6.57 9.58
CA GLY A 78 -0.28 -5.57 9.31
C GLY A 78 -0.34 -4.93 7.92
N VAL A 79 -1.42 -5.16 7.17
CA VAL A 79 -1.73 -4.39 5.96
C VAL A 79 -2.28 -3.03 6.37
N TRP A 80 -1.89 -1.99 5.67
CA TRP A 80 -2.43 -0.63 5.80
C TRP A 80 -2.98 -0.16 4.47
N GLU A 81 -3.75 0.92 4.47
CA GLU A 81 -4.33 1.51 3.26
C GLU A 81 -4.15 3.02 3.23
N PHE A 82 -3.80 3.58 2.07
CA PHE A 82 -4.05 4.98 1.74
C PHE A 82 -5.53 5.16 1.39
N ARG A 83 -6.12 6.26 1.87
CA ARG A 83 -7.55 6.55 1.75
C ARG A 83 -7.80 7.91 1.10
N HIS A 84 -8.47 7.89 -0.05
CA HIS A 84 -9.00 9.09 -0.68
C HIS A 84 -10.39 8.84 -1.26
N GLY A 85 -11.37 9.66 -0.89
CA GLY A 85 -12.77 9.42 -1.26
C GLY A 85 -13.21 7.98 -0.94
N ASP A 86 -13.67 7.27 -1.96
CA ASP A 86 -14.01 5.85 -1.94
C ASP A 86 -12.84 4.92 -2.30
N LYS A 87 -11.75 5.41 -2.88
CA LYS A 87 -10.62 4.60 -3.34
C LYS A 87 -9.68 4.23 -2.21
N ARG A 88 -9.23 2.97 -2.20
CA ARG A 88 -8.30 2.42 -1.21
C ARG A 88 -7.13 1.79 -1.94
N LEU A 89 -5.93 2.10 -1.48
CA LEU A 89 -4.69 1.52 -1.99
C LEU A 89 -3.90 0.95 -0.82
N THR A 90 -3.79 -0.37 -0.78
CA THR A 90 -3.13 -1.06 0.32
C THR A 90 -1.62 -0.98 0.23
N PHE A 91 -0.96 -1.08 1.38
CA PHE A 91 0.49 -1.16 1.48
C PHE A 91 0.94 -1.96 2.71
N TYR A 92 2.18 -2.42 2.68
CA TYR A 92 2.88 -3.07 3.78
C TYR A 92 4.40 -2.87 3.59
N ASP A 93 5.18 -3.07 4.64
CA ASP A 93 6.64 -3.09 4.55
C ASP A 93 7.21 -4.50 4.37
N THR A 94 8.46 -4.57 3.96
CA THR A 94 9.22 -5.82 3.82
C THR A 94 10.71 -5.57 4.03
N ASP A 95 11.46 -6.62 4.34
CA ASP A 95 12.92 -6.59 4.33
C ASP A 95 13.54 -6.72 2.92
N GLY A 96 12.71 -6.92 1.89
CA GLY A 96 13.12 -7.11 0.49
C GLY A 96 13.80 -8.44 0.21
N LYS A 97 13.69 -9.41 1.13
CA LYS A 97 14.24 -10.76 1.05
C LYS A 97 13.16 -11.83 1.29
N GLY A 98 11.90 -11.44 1.11
CA GLY A 98 10.71 -12.25 1.39
C GLY A 98 10.32 -12.31 2.87
N GLY A 99 10.99 -11.55 3.74
CA GLY A 99 10.64 -11.40 5.14
C GLY A 99 9.53 -10.36 5.34
N TYR A 100 8.64 -10.67 6.28
CA TYR A 100 7.51 -9.82 6.64
C TYR A 100 7.15 -9.97 8.12
N THR A 101 7.11 -8.85 8.83
CA THR A 101 6.61 -8.78 10.22
C THR A 101 5.42 -7.83 10.27
N PRO A 102 4.20 -8.32 10.58
CA PRO A 102 3.01 -7.46 10.62
C PRO A 102 3.18 -6.23 11.53
N LYS A 103 3.11 -5.03 10.96
CA LYS A 103 3.11 -3.77 11.71
C LYS A 103 1.69 -3.42 12.13
N LEU A 104 1.32 -3.73 13.37
CA LEU A 104 -0.02 -3.48 13.92
C LEU A 104 -0.15 -2.07 14.53
N PRO A 105 -1.35 -1.48 14.54
CA PRO A 105 -1.58 -0.20 15.21
C PRO A 105 -1.23 -0.24 16.69
N ILE A 106 -0.54 0.80 17.14
CA ILE A 106 -0.15 0.94 18.53
C ILE A 106 -1.38 1.36 19.33
N ARG A 107 -1.67 0.59 20.39
CA ARG A 107 -2.89 0.77 21.20
C ARG A 107 -2.73 1.74 22.36
N SER A 108 -1.49 2.06 22.75
CA SER A 108 -1.22 2.98 23.84
C SER A 108 -0.06 3.92 23.50
N HIS A 109 -0.19 5.17 23.92
CA HIS A 109 0.83 6.19 23.68
C HIS A 109 2.19 5.84 24.31
N ALA A 110 2.20 5.13 25.44
CA ALA A 110 3.41 4.69 26.13
C ALA A 110 4.20 3.62 25.35
N ALA A 111 3.53 2.88 24.45
CA ALA A 111 4.16 1.88 23.60
C ALA A 111 4.62 2.43 22.25
N SER A 112 4.40 3.72 21.98
CA SER A 112 4.78 4.34 20.71
C SER A 112 6.28 4.59 20.62
N GLU A 113 6.87 4.29 19.47
CA GLU A 113 8.23 4.70 19.11
C GLU A 113 8.34 6.21 18.90
N ALA A 114 7.22 6.89 18.65
CA ALA A 114 7.13 8.33 18.39
C ALA A 114 6.04 9.01 19.26
N PRO A 115 6.15 9.00 20.60
CA PRO A 115 5.10 9.49 21.48
C PRO A 115 4.84 11.00 21.35
N LYS A 116 5.72 11.77 20.72
CA LYS A 116 5.48 13.20 20.47
C LYS A 116 4.80 13.48 19.13
N SER A 117 4.68 12.47 18.26
CA SER A 117 4.01 12.62 16.97
C SER A 117 2.50 12.58 17.15
N GLN A 118 1.78 13.41 16.40
CA GLN A 118 0.32 13.31 16.30
C GLN A 118 -0.15 11.98 15.68
N TYR A 119 0.79 11.23 15.08
CA TYR A 119 0.60 9.92 14.46
C TYR A 119 1.18 8.78 15.29
N TRP A 120 1.38 8.96 16.60
CA TRP A 120 1.94 7.97 17.53
C TRP A 120 1.34 6.55 17.43
N HIS A 121 0.11 6.41 16.94
CA HIS A 121 -0.59 5.13 16.79
C HIS A 121 -0.11 4.30 15.58
N ILE A 122 0.70 4.91 14.71
CA ILE A 122 1.29 4.31 13.54
C ILE A 122 2.71 3.84 13.91
N PRO A 123 3.02 2.54 13.77
CA PRO A 123 4.35 2.01 14.06
C PRO A 123 5.38 2.48 13.04
N TYR A 124 6.66 2.36 13.37
CA TYR A 124 7.71 2.55 12.39
C TYR A 124 7.75 1.36 11.41
N PHE A 125 7.58 1.70 10.14
CA PHE A 125 7.73 0.78 9.03
C PHE A 125 9.20 0.69 8.61
N ASP A 126 9.56 -0.43 8.01
CA ASP A 126 10.88 -0.63 7.42
C ASP A 126 11.03 0.22 6.15
N GLN A 127 12.25 0.32 5.62
CA GLN A 127 12.55 1.20 4.49
C GLN A 127 11.81 0.80 3.20
N LEU A 128 11.60 -0.50 2.95
CA LEU A 128 10.96 -0.95 1.72
C LEU A 128 9.46 -1.11 1.92
N ILE A 129 8.67 -0.37 1.14
CA ILE A 129 7.21 -0.41 1.16
C ILE A 129 6.69 -0.92 -0.18
N ARG A 130 5.71 -1.81 -0.14
CA ARG A 130 5.04 -2.40 -1.30
C ARG A 130 3.59 -1.96 -1.33
N LEU A 131 3.16 -1.37 -2.45
CA LEU A 131 1.75 -1.06 -2.72
C LEU A 131 1.05 -2.28 -3.32
N GLY A 132 0.01 -2.77 -2.67
CA GLY A 132 -0.65 -4.03 -2.97
C GLY A 132 -1.95 -3.88 -3.77
N HIS A 133 -3.01 -4.46 -3.22
CA HIS A 133 -4.37 -4.39 -3.75
C HIS A 133 -4.91 -2.96 -3.75
N ALA A 134 -5.76 -2.64 -4.72
CA ALA A 134 -6.54 -1.41 -4.78
C ALA A 134 -8.02 -1.73 -5.01
N PHE A 135 -8.91 -1.00 -4.35
CA PHE A 135 -10.35 -1.26 -4.43
C PHE A 135 -11.18 -0.02 -4.12
N THR A 136 -12.42 -0.01 -4.60
CA THR A 136 -13.42 1.00 -4.26
C THR A 136 -14.22 0.55 -3.04
N LYS A 137 -14.30 1.44 -2.04
CA LYS A 137 -15.02 1.22 -0.79
C LYS A 137 -16.52 1.36 -1.01
N VAL A 138 -17.21 0.23 -1.02
CA VAL A 138 -18.67 0.15 -1.20
C VAL A 138 -19.46 -0.05 0.11
N SER A 139 -18.78 -0.23 1.24
CA SER A 139 -19.44 -0.43 2.55
C SER A 139 -18.68 0.22 3.69
N GLN A 140 -19.29 0.31 4.87
CA GLN A 140 -18.65 0.86 6.07
C GLN A 140 -17.35 0.13 6.46
N LYS A 141 -17.29 -1.19 6.26
CA LYS A 141 -16.07 -1.99 6.49
C LYS A 141 -15.41 -2.38 5.15
N THR A 142 -14.12 -2.66 5.18
CA THR A 142 -13.46 -3.31 4.04
C THR A 142 -14.06 -4.70 3.88
N LEU A 143 -14.36 -5.11 2.65
CA LEU A 143 -14.98 -6.40 2.41
C LEU A 143 -13.96 -7.52 2.60
N ALA A 144 -14.43 -8.70 3.01
CA ALA A 144 -13.56 -9.85 3.22
C ALA A 144 -12.75 -10.22 1.96
N ARG A 145 -13.34 -10.09 0.77
CA ARG A 145 -12.63 -10.32 -0.51
C ARG A 145 -11.42 -9.40 -0.70
N ASP A 146 -11.53 -8.13 -0.32
CA ASP A 146 -10.45 -7.15 -0.51
C ASP A 146 -9.32 -7.41 0.51
N LEU A 147 -9.68 -7.86 1.72
CA LEU A 147 -8.70 -8.31 2.72
C LEU A 147 -7.96 -9.57 2.26
N LEU A 148 -8.68 -10.54 1.69
CA LEU A 148 -8.10 -11.77 1.13
C LEU A 148 -7.17 -11.45 -0.04
N GLU A 149 -7.61 -10.62 -0.99
CA GLU A 149 -6.80 -10.23 -2.15
C GLU A 149 -5.52 -9.49 -1.71
N SER A 150 -5.63 -8.57 -0.75
CA SER A 150 -4.47 -7.86 -0.19
C SER A 150 -3.45 -8.82 0.46
N ARG A 151 -3.96 -9.82 1.19
CA ARG A 151 -3.12 -10.85 1.82
C ARG A 151 -2.44 -11.73 0.79
N ASP A 152 -3.16 -12.13 -0.25
CA ASP A 152 -2.66 -13.08 -1.25
C ASP A 152 -1.63 -12.39 -2.16
N ILE A 153 -1.88 -11.16 -2.61
CA ILE A 153 -0.89 -10.32 -3.31
C ILE A 153 0.39 -10.15 -2.47
N ARG A 154 0.27 -9.91 -1.16
CA ARG A 154 1.44 -9.81 -0.29
C ARG A 154 2.24 -11.12 -0.27
N LYS A 155 1.57 -12.26 -0.15
CA LYS A 155 2.26 -13.55 -0.13
C LYS A 155 2.99 -13.82 -1.45
N GLU A 156 2.35 -13.53 -2.57
CA GLU A 156 2.93 -13.66 -3.91
C GLU A 156 4.16 -12.75 -4.07
N ASP A 157 4.05 -11.47 -3.69
CA ASP A 157 5.17 -10.51 -3.78
C ASP A 157 6.36 -10.92 -2.92
N LEU A 158 6.12 -11.32 -1.68
CA LEU A 158 7.19 -11.78 -0.80
C LEU A 158 7.85 -13.06 -1.31
N ALA A 159 7.12 -13.93 -2.03
CA ALA A 159 7.70 -15.12 -2.65
C ALA A 159 8.69 -14.75 -3.77
N HIS A 160 8.44 -13.66 -4.51
CA HIS A 160 9.38 -13.15 -5.52
C HIS A 160 10.68 -12.61 -4.92
N ASP A 161 10.61 -12.04 -3.71
CA ASP A 161 11.78 -11.51 -3.00
C ASP A 161 12.59 -12.63 -2.29
N GLN A 162 12.08 -13.86 -2.21
CA GLN A 162 12.82 -14.95 -1.58
C GLN A 162 14.06 -15.30 -2.41
N PRO A 163 15.25 -15.40 -1.78
CA PRO A 163 16.44 -15.83 -2.49
C PRO A 163 16.22 -17.25 -3.02
N ILE A 164 16.39 -17.42 -4.33
CA ILE A 164 16.47 -18.75 -4.95
C ILE A 164 17.60 -19.46 -4.22
N ARG A 165 17.28 -20.50 -3.44
CA ARG A 165 18.32 -21.39 -2.91
C ARG A 165 19.02 -21.98 -4.13
N PRO A 166 20.33 -21.76 -4.32
CA PRO A 166 21.05 -22.59 -5.27
C PRO A 166 20.95 -24.01 -4.73
N ASP A 167 20.25 -24.89 -5.46
CA ASP A 167 20.11 -26.27 -5.06
C ASP A 167 21.48 -26.85 -4.72
N LEU A 168 21.53 -27.46 -3.54
CA LEU A 168 22.60 -28.37 -3.13
C LEU A 168 22.42 -29.69 -3.91
N ASP A 169 22.53 -29.63 -5.23
CA ASP A 169 22.74 -30.81 -6.05
C ASP A 169 24.25 -31.00 -6.21
N ARG A 170 24.83 -31.74 -5.25
CA ARG A 170 26.14 -32.39 -5.35
C ARG A 170 25.98 -33.89 -5.17
#